data_AF-A0A931DTG6-F1
#
_entry.id   AF-A0A931DTG6-F1
#
_cell.length_a   1.000
_cell.length_b   1.000
_cell.length_c   1.000
_cell.angle_alpha   90.00
_cell.angle_beta   90.00
_cell.angle_gamma   90.00
#
_symmetry.space_group_name_H-M   'P 1'
#
loop_
_entity.id
_entity.type
_entity.pdbx_description
1 polymer ?
#
loop_
_entity_poly.entity_id
_entity_poly.type
_entity_poly.pdbx_seq_one_letter_code
_entity_poly.pdbx_strand_id
1 'polypeptide(L)'
;MRTSPTGGRGRRRVAYRRRPSFAPVTLVAAAGAVAATLPGAAGPPALGPDGRIGAEFWSASDGNLRSVTGNVAGRKPSSMNFLAWWDADPVRELLDGTRIDKYGPDGDTRLLTGSGVASNNGTKATPALSGDLFGDWREEVIWRTSDNTRLRIHTTRDVTDRKIYTLQHDTQYRVALAWQNTAYNQPPHPSFFIGDRMPTPPQPSIYVR
;
A
#
# COMPACT_ATOMS: atom_id res chain seq x y z
N MET A 1 0.10 -10.06 74.36
CA MET A 1 0.80 -10.66 73.21
C MET A 1 -0.23 -11.33 72.29
N ARG A 2 -0.76 -10.60 71.31
CA ARG A 2 -1.51 -11.16 70.17
C ARG A 2 -1.54 -10.08 69.09
N THR A 3 -0.78 -10.32 68.03
CA THR A 3 -0.56 -9.43 66.90
C THR A 3 -1.70 -9.55 65.89
N SER A 4 -2.21 -8.41 65.42
CA SER A 4 -3.13 -8.31 64.29
C SER A 4 -2.41 -8.66 62.98
N PRO A 5 -3.01 -9.41 62.04
CA PRO A 5 -2.43 -9.62 60.72
C PRO A 5 -2.78 -8.46 59.79
N THR A 6 -1.76 -7.74 59.31
CA THR A 6 -1.87 -6.75 58.24
C THR A 6 -2.11 -7.45 56.91
N GLY A 7 -3.28 -7.23 56.31
CA GLY A 7 -3.65 -7.73 54.99
C GLY A 7 -2.89 -7.01 53.87
N GLY A 8 -1.79 -7.63 53.40
CA GLY A 8 -1.08 -7.20 52.20
C GLY A 8 -1.85 -7.56 50.94
N ARG A 9 -2.53 -6.60 50.31
CA ARG A 9 -3.09 -6.76 48.96
C ARG A 9 -1.97 -6.89 47.95
N GLY A 10 -1.62 -8.13 47.59
CA GLY A 10 -0.74 -8.44 46.47
C GLY A 10 -1.32 -7.89 45.17
N ARG A 11 -0.76 -6.78 44.67
CA ARG A 11 -1.05 -6.27 43.33
C ARG A 11 -0.49 -7.29 42.33
N ARG A 12 -1.34 -8.18 41.81
CA ARG A 12 -1.03 -8.98 40.62
C ARG A 12 -0.78 -8.00 39.48
N ARG A 13 0.49 -7.77 39.15
CA ARG A 13 0.87 -7.10 37.90
C ARG A 13 0.35 -7.97 36.77
N VAL A 14 -0.70 -7.51 36.10
CA VAL A 14 -1.08 -8.05 34.79
C VAL A 14 0.07 -7.70 33.86
N ALA A 15 0.90 -8.69 33.56
CA ALA A 15 1.91 -8.57 32.52
C ALA A 15 1.17 -8.40 31.20
N TYR A 16 1.11 -7.18 30.69
CA TYR A 16 0.67 -6.93 29.33
C TYR A 16 1.70 -7.60 28.42
N ARG A 17 1.37 -8.80 27.91
CA ARG A 17 2.18 -9.47 26.89
C ARG A 17 2.25 -8.50 25.72
N ARG A 18 3.40 -7.84 25.56
CA ARG A 18 3.64 -6.91 24.45
C ARG A 18 3.31 -7.67 23.17
N ARG A 19 2.19 -7.32 22.54
CA ARG A 19 1.95 -7.73 21.15
C ARG A 19 3.15 -7.22 20.35
N PRO A 20 3.71 -7.99 19.41
CA PRO A 20 4.73 -7.47 18.52
C PRO A 20 4.17 -6.20 17.89
N SER A 21 4.79 -5.08 18.23
CA SER A 21 4.51 -3.79 17.63
C SER A 21 4.80 -3.96 16.14
N PHE A 22 3.74 -3.95 15.34
CA PHE A 22 3.87 -3.63 13.93
C PHE A 22 4.36 -2.18 13.89
N ALA A 23 5.55 -1.95 13.32
CA ALA A 23 5.88 -0.60 12.89
C ALA A 23 4.86 -0.26 11.80
N PRO A 24 3.95 0.71 12.01
CA PRO A 24 3.18 1.21 10.90
C PRO A 24 4.19 1.75 9.88
N VAL A 25 4.01 1.39 8.61
CA VAL A 25 4.67 2.11 7.52
C VAL A 25 4.02 3.48 7.48
N THR A 26 4.48 4.38 8.36
CA THR A 26 4.13 5.79 8.31
C THR A 26 4.91 6.39 7.15
N LEU A 27 4.38 6.26 5.94
CA LEU A 27 4.86 7.04 4.81
C LEU A 27 4.15 8.40 4.88
N VAL A 28 4.88 9.42 5.33
CA VAL A 28 4.52 10.81 5.03
C VAL A 28 4.91 11.02 3.57
N ALA A 29 3.96 10.82 2.66
CA ALA A 29 4.14 11.22 1.28
C ALA A 29 4.04 12.75 1.21
N ALA A 30 5.18 13.42 1.39
CA ALA A 30 5.36 14.75 0.84
C ALA A 30 5.26 14.64 -0.69
N ALA A 31 4.77 15.68 -1.36
CA ALA A 31 4.65 15.72 -2.81
C ALA A 31 5.96 15.26 -3.47
N GLY A 32 5.97 14.05 -4.03
CA GLY A 32 7.12 13.48 -4.71
C GLY A 32 7.90 12.41 -3.97
N ALA A 33 7.31 11.65 -3.04
CA ALA A 33 7.87 10.37 -2.57
C ALA A 33 6.81 9.25 -2.59
N VAL A 34 7.19 8.07 -3.08
CA VAL A 34 6.31 6.88 -3.17
C VAL A 34 7.07 5.69 -2.62
N ALA A 35 6.37 4.77 -1.93
CA ALA A 35 6.95 3.50 -1.49
C ALA A 35 6.08 2.31 -1.92
N ALA A 36 6.68 1.33 -2.59
CA ALA A 36 6.04 0.11 -3.06
C ALA A 36 7.08 -1.00 -3.18
N THR A 37 6.66 -2.24 -3.07
CA THR A 37 7.47 -3.33 -3.63
C THR A 37 7.36 -3.27 -5.15
N LEU A 38 8.49 -3.30 -5.86
CA LEU A 38 8.58 -3.27 -7.33
C LEU A 38 9.35 -4.49 -7.89
N PRO A 39 9.03 -5.01 -9.10
CA PRO A 39 9.66 -6.23 -9.59
C PRO A 39 11.09 -5.96 -10.08
N GLY A 40 12.03 -6.85 -9.78
CA GLY A 40 13.37 -6.77 -10.36
C GLY A 40 14.26 -5.63 -9.82
N ALA A 41 13.90 -5.02 -8.68
CA ALA A 41 14.84 -4.23 -7.91
C ALA A 41 16.07 -5.09 -7.56
N ALA A 42 17.27 -4.65 -7.92
CA ALA A 42 18.49 -5.42 -7.84
C ALA A 42 18.80 -5.83 -6.39
N GLY A 43 18.74 -7.14 -6.13
CA GLY A 43 19.11 -7.76 -4.86
C GLY A 43 17.98 -8.61 -4.25
N PRO A 44 18.27 -9.54 -3.33
CA PRO A 44 17.23 -10.11 -2.48
C PRO A 44 16.50 -8.97 -1.78
N PRO A 45 15.16 -9.07 -1.55
CA PRO A 45 14.43 -8.06 -0.82
C PRO A 45 15.21 -7.64 0.42
N ALA A 46 15.63 -6.37 0.46
CA ALA A 46 16.48 -5.91 1.55
C ALA A 46 15.66 -6.01 2.83
N LEU A 47 16.22 -6.70 3.82
CA LEU A 47 15.63 -6.71 5.13
C LEU A 47 15.85 -5.33 5.74
N GLY A 48 14.78 -4.70 6.20
CA GLY A 48 14.87 -3.50 7.03
C GLY A 48 15.72 -3.79 8.28
N PRO A 49 16.08 -2.74 9.05
CA PRO A 49 16.84 -2.88 10.30
C PRO A 49 16.21 -3.86 11.31
N ASP A 50 14.93 -4.18 11.13
CA ASP A 50 14.12 -5.11 11.93
C ASP A 50 14.01 -6.53 11.32
N GLY A 51 14.73 -6.83 10.24
CA GLY A 51 14.71 -8.15 9.60
C GLY A 51 13.50 -8.41 8.71
N ARG A 52 12.70 -7.39 8.37
CA ARG A 52 11.48 -7.53 7.54
C ARG A 52 11.71 -7.08 6.10
N ILE A 53 11.12 -7.79 5.14
CA ILE A 53 11.06 -7.34 3.74
C ILE A 53 10.27 -6.03 3.72
N GLY A 54 10.88 -4.98 3.20
CA GLY A 54 10.28 -3.64 3.14
C GLY A 54 10.00 -3.21 1.71
N ALA A 55 9.11 -2.23 1.55
CA ALA A 55 8.88 -1.57 0.28
C ALA A 55 10.13 -0.77 -0.14
N GLU A 56 10.44 -0.79 -1.44
CA GLU A 56 11.33 0.21 -2.01
C GLU A 56 10.67 1.60 -1.99
N PHE A 57 11.47 2.66 -2.04
CA PHE A 57 11.01 4.04 -2.11
C PHE A 57 11.82 4.86 -3.10
N TRP A 58 11.18 5.87 -3.69
CA TRP A 58 11.84 6.81 -4.60
C TRP A 58 11.20 8.19 -4.47
N SER A 59 11.93 9.22 -4.89
CA SER A 59 11.45 10.59 -4.79
C SER A 59 11.88 11.48 -5.95
N ALA A 60 11.27 12.66 -6.06
CA ALA A 60 11.63 13.65 -7.08
C ALA A 60 13.10 14.08 -6.98
N SER A 61 13.65 14.12 -5.77
CA SER A 61 15.02 14.54 -5.48
C SER A 61 16.06 13.44 -5.61
N ASP A 62 15.66 12.17 -5.71
CA ASP A 62 16.56 11.03 -5.93
C ASP A 62 16.44 10.54 -7.39
N GLY A 63 17.58 10.22 -7.99
CA GLY A 63 17.67 9.62 -9.32
C GLY A 63 17.50 8.10 -9.32
N ASN A 64 17.42 7.47 -8.14
CA ASN A 64 17.39 6.02 -7.99
C ASN A 64 16.18 5.54 -7.19
N LEU A 65 15.83 4.27 -7.41
CA LEU A 65 15.01 3.51 -6.48
C LEU A 65 15.87 3.11 -5.28
N ARG A 66 15.33 3.26 -4.08
CA ARG A 66 15.99 2.89 -2.83
C ARG A 66 15.30 1.71 -2.20
N SER A 67 16.09 0.78 -1.67
CA SER A 67 15.61 -0.27 -0.78
C SER A 67 15.21 0.30 0.58
N VAL A 68 14.50 -0.48 1.40
CA VAL A 68 14.13 -0.10 2.79
C VAL A 68 15.32 0.28 3.67
N THR A 69 16.54 -0.19 3.35
CA THR A 69 17.78 0.18 4.07
C THR A 69 18.47 1.43 3.50
N GLY A 70 17.91 2.07 2.47
CA GLY A 70 18.47 3.25 1.81
C GLY A 70 19.52 2.97 0.73
N ASN A 71 19.84 1.70 0.46
CA ASN A 71 20.75 1.32 -0.63
C ASN A 71 20.06 1.50 -1.99
N VAL A 72 20.83 1.79 -3.03
CA VAL A 72 20.31 1.79 -4.41
C VAL A 72 19.80 0.39 -4.76
N ALA A 73 18.54 0.32 -5.17
CA ALA A 73 17.85 -0.90 -5.56
C ALA A 73 17.51 -0.94 -7.05
N GLY A 74 17.70 0.16 -7.80
CA GLY A 74 17.47 0.18 -9.24
C GLY A 74 17.26 1.57 -9.81
N ARG A 75 16.83 1.62 -11.08
CA ARG A 75 16.44 2.87 -11.74
C ARG A 75 15.22 3.48 -11.04
N LYS A 76 15.12 4.81 -11.06
CA LYS A 76 13.90 5.49 -10.64
C LYS A 76 12.71 5.10 -11.53
N PRO A 77 11.56 4.72 -10.96
CA PRO A 77 10.30 4.55 -11.70
C PRO A 77 9.87 5.81 -12.45
N SER A 78 9.15 5.66 -13.57
CA SER A 78 8.78 6.81 -14.41
C SER A 78 7.73 7.73 -13.79
N SER A 79 6.98 7.27 -12.78
CA SER A 79 5.98 8.07 -12.09
C SER A 79 6.13 8.05 -10.57
N MET A 80 5.63 9.11 -9.93
CA MET A 80 5.60 9.31 -8.47
C MET A 80 4.23 9.86 -8.10
N ASN A 81 3.19 9.04 -8.26
CA ASN A 81 1.81 9.44 -8.01
C ASN A 81 1.10 8.39 -7.15
N PHE A 82 0.27 7.56 -7.75
CA PHE A 82 -0.42 6.47 -7.07
C PHE A 82 0.24 5.12 -7.33
N LEU A 83 -0.23 4.15 -6.57
CA LEU A 83 0.09 2.74 -6.71
C LEU A 83 -1.21 1.95 -6.78
N ALA A 84 -1.17 0.81 -7.46
CA ALA A 84 -2.27 -0.14 -7.49
C ALA A 84 -1.71 -1.56 -7.52
N TRP A 85 -2.27 -2.47 -6.73
CA TRP A 85 -2.17 -3.90 -7.05
C TRP A 85 -3.11 -4.20 -8.21
N TRP A 86 -2.55 -4.39 -9.41
CA TRP A 86 -3.34 -4.50 -10.63
C TRP A 86 -3.24 -5.87 -11.29
N ASP A 87 -2.03 -6.42 -11.43
CA ASP A 87 -1.84 -7.70 -12.11
C ASP A 87 -1.90 -8.91 -11.14
N ALA A 88 -1.38 -10.07 -11.55
CA ALA A 88 -1.52 -11.31 -10.81
C ALA A 88 -0.55 -11.45 -9.63
N ASP A 89 0.57 -10.73 -9.64
CA ASP A 89 1.64 -10.88 -8.64
C ASP A 89 1.42 -9.92 -7.43
N PRO A 90 2.11 -10.11 -6.29
CA PRO A 90 1.86 -9.33 -5.08
C PRO A 90 2.59 -7.98 -5.08
N VAL A 91 3.25 -7.62 -6.17
CA VAL A 91 4.04 -6.41 -6.34
C VAL A 91 3.11 -5.29 -6.81
N ARG A 92 3.44 -4.02 -6.52
CA ARG A 92 2.57 -2.91 -6.90
C ARG A 92 2.94 -2.34 -8.26
N GLU A 93 1.91 -2.02 -9.04
CA GLU A 93 2.00 -1.24 -10.25
C GLU A 93 1.92 0.27 -9.96
N LEU A 94 2.42 1.06 -10.90
CA LEU A 94 2.43 2.51 -10.89
C LEU A 94 1.16 3.05 -11.53
N LEU A 95 0.43 3.92 -10.83
CA LEU A 95 -0.78 4.56 -11.33
C LEU A 95 -0.56 6.08 -11.47
N ASP A 96 -0.63 6.61 -12.69
CA ASP A 96 -0.43 8.04 -12.95
C ASP A 96 -1.23 8.57 -14.15
N GLY A 97 -2.07 9.57 -13.93
CA GLY A 97 -3.02 10.03 -14.95
C GLY A 97 -4.06 8.96 -15.23
N THR A 98 -4.11 8.49 -16.48
CA THR A 98 -5.03 7.43 -16.93
C THR A 98 -4.31 6.14 -17.29
N ARG A 99 -3.14 5.89 -16.69
CA ARG A 99 -2.31 4.73 -17.02
C ARG A 99 -1.93 3.91 -15.79
N ILE A 100 -1.77 2.61 -16.02
CA ILE A 100 -1.17 1.67 -15.08
C ILE A 100 0.06 1.08 -15.77
N ASP A 101 1.22 1.26 -15.14
CA ASP A 101 2.51 0.81 -15.63
C ASP A 101 3.14 -0.18 -14.62
N LYS A 102 3.73 -1.27 -15.09
CA LYS A 102 4.54 -2.17 -14.27
C LYS A 102 5.99 -1.76 -14.33
N TYR A 103 6.64 -1.64 -13.17
CA TYR A 103 8.06 -1.36 -13.12
C TYR A 103 8.89 -2.56 -13.63
N GLY A 104 9.94 -2.28 -14.40
CA GLY A 104 10.97 -3.25 -14.78
C GLY A 104 12.38 -2.63 -14.73
N PRO A 105 13.44 -3.43 -14.59
CA PRO A 105 14.81 -2.91 -14.47
C PRO A 105 15.26 -2.08 -15.69
N ASP A 106 14.76 -2.44 -16.88
CA ASP A 106 15.11 -1.78 -18.15
C ASP A 106 14.10 -0.71 -18.60
N GLY A 107 12.99 -0.56 -17.87
CA GLY A 107 11.91 0.35 -18.21
C GLY A 107 10.57 -0.11 -17.65
N ASP A 108 9.61 0.81 -17.61
CA ASP A 108 8.24 0.48 -17.21
C ASP A 108 7.44 -0.06 -18.39
N THR A 109 6.61 -1.06 -18.16
CA THR A 109 5.73 -1.67 -19.16
C THR A 109 4.30 -1.21 -18.95
N ARG A 110 3.66 -0.66 -19.98
CA ARG A 110 2.24 -0.26 -19.95
C ARG A 110 1.33 -1.48 -19.84
N LEU A 111 0.54 -1.57 -18.76
CA LEU A 111 -0.49 -2.60 -18.61
C LEU A 111 -1.88 -2.09 -19.03
N LEU A 112 -2.20 -0.84 -18.70
CA LEU A 112 -3.49 -0.23 -19.05
C LEU A 112 -3.31 1.22 -19.48
N THR A 113 -3.91 1.57 -20.62
CA THR A 113 -4.19 2.96 -20.98
C THR A 113 -5.70 3.17 -20.98
N GLY A 114 -6.22 3.99 -20.07
CA GLY A 114 -7.63 4.33 -19.99
C GLY A 114 -8.08 5.14 -21.20
N SER A 115 -8.87 4.54 -22.08
CA SER A 115 -9.45 5.20 -23.24
C SER A 115 -10.77 5.90 -22.91
N GLY A 116 -10.97 7.12 -23.40
CA GLY A 116 -12.19 7.92 -23.18
C GLY A 116 -12.45 8.31 -21.72
N VAL A 117 -11.41 8.28 -20.90
CA VAL A 117 -11.41 8.73 -19.50
C VAL A 117 -10.39 9.84 -19.29
N ALA A 118 -10.46 10.51 -18.15
CA ALA A 118 -9.51 11.53 -17.76
C ALA A 118 -9.22 11.48 -16.26
N SER A 119 -8.02 11.88 -15.89
CA SER A 119 -7.63 12.12 -14.50
C SER A 119 -8.16 13.48 -14.00
N ASN A 120 -7.98 13.71 -12.70
CA ASN A 120 -8.41 14.90 -11.99
C ASN A 120 -7.20 15.72 -11.49
N ASN A 121 -7.50 16.91 -10.96
CA ASN A 121 -6.56 17.73 -10.18
C ASN A 121 -5.33 18.24 -10.96
N GLY A 122 -5.48 18.50 -12.26
CA GLY A 122 -4.45 19.11 -13.10
C GLY A 122 -3.17 18.27 -13.16
N THR A 123 -2.02 18.87 -12.82
CA THR A 123 -0.72 18.17 -12.81
C THR A 123 -0.61 17.07 -11.76
N LYS A 124 -1.51 17.03 -10.77
CA LYS A 124 -1.59 15.91 -9.81
C LYS A 124 -2.10 14.63 -10.47
N ALA A 125 -2.86 14.75 -11.55
CA ALA A 125 -3.26 13.65 -12.42
C ALA A 125 -3.84 12.43 -11.65
N THR A 126 -4.64 12.66 -10.62
CA THR A 126 -5.15 11.59 -9.74
C THR A 126 -6.38 10.91 -10.34
N PRO A 127 -6.65 9.64 -10.00
CA PRO A 127 -7.96 9.04 -10.26
C PRO A 127 -9.06 9.78 -9.48
N ALA A 128 -10.34 9.46 -9.76
CA ALA A 128 -11.44 9.85 -8.88
C ALA A 128 -11.39 9.06 -7.56
N LEU A 129 -11.04 7.78 -7.65
CA LEU A 129 -10.76 6.89 -6.52
C LEU A 129 -9.89 5.72 -7.02
N SER A 130 -9.01 5.19 -6.19
CA SER A 130 -8.29 3.94 -6.44
C SER A 130 -8.26 3.10 -5.17
N GLY A 131 -8.66 1.84 -5.27
CA GLY A 131 -8.57 0.86 -4.20
C GLY A 131 -9.45 -0.38 -4.45
N ASP A 132 -9.34 -1.39 -3.61
CA ASP A 132 -10.20 -2.59 -3.62
C ASP A 132 -11.63 -2.18 -3.24
N LEU A 133 -12.57 -2.30 -4.17
CA LEU A 133 -13.98 -1.98 -3.96
C LEU A 133 -14.87 -3.21 -4.12
N PHE A 134 -14.46 -4.15 -4.96
CA PHE A 134 -15.19 -5.38 -5.25
C PHE A 134 -14.28 -6.44 -5.88
N GLY A 135 -14.76 -7.69 -5.91
CA GLY A 135 -13.99 -8.79 -6.49
C GLY A 135 -13.00 -9.38 -5.48
N ASP A 136 -11.76 -9.56 -5.89
CA ASP A 136 -10.69 -10.05 -5.01
C ASP A 136 -9.91 -8.89 -4.36
N TRP A 137 -8.64 -9.12 -4.02
CA TRP A 137 -7.83 -8.18 -3.25
C TRP A 137 -7.20 -7.06 -4.08
N ARG A 138 -7.29 -7.14 -5.40
CA ARG A 138 -6.68 -6.18 -6.32
C ARG A 138 -7.51 -4.92 -6.42
N GLU A 139 -6.86 -3.83 -6.78
CA GLU A 139 -7.42 -2.49 -6.63
C GLU A 139 -8.12 -2.06 -7.92
N GLU A 140 -9.38 -1.66 -7.82
CA GLU A 140 -10.08 -0.94 -8.87
C GLU A 140 -9.55 0.49 -9.02
N VAL A 141 -9.66 1.02 -10.24
CA VAL A 141 -9.41 2.44 -10.52
C VAL A 141 -10.65 3.07 -11.12
N ILE A 142 -11.12 4.17 -10.50
CA ILE A 142 -12.24 4.97 -10.98
C ILE A 142 -11.69 6.22 -11.64
N TRP A 143 -12.03 6.41 -12.92
CA TRP A 143 -11.84 7.68 -13.61
C TRP A 143 -13.18 8.26 -14.07
N ARG A 144 -13.21 9.58 -14.25
CA ARG A 144 -14.31 10.21 -14.98
C ARG A 144 -14.14 9.97 -16.48
N THR A 145 -15.24 9.92 -17.22
CA THR A 145 -15.17 10.02 -18.69
C THR A 145 -14.61 11.39 -19.10
N SER A 146 -14.00 11.47 -20.28
CA SER A 146 -13.36 12.70 -20.75
C SER A 146 -14.32 13.89 -20.82
N ASP A 147 -15.59 13.63 -21.15
CA ASP A 147 -16.73 14.58 -21.14
C ASP A 147 -17.32 14.84 -19.75
N ASN A 148 -16.82 14.18 -18.70
CA ASN A 148 -17.23 14.32 -17.31
C ASN A 148 -18.72 13.99 -17.03
N THR A 149 -19.34 13.14 -17.85
CA THR A 149 -20.76 12.76 -17.68
C THR A 149 -20.95 11.46 -16.90
N ARG A 150 -19.91 10.64 -16.78
CA ARG A 150 -19.96 9.33 -16.12
C ARG A 150 -18.67 9.04 -15.36
N LEU A 151 -18.76 8.11 -14.41
CA LEU A 151 -17.61 7.42 -13.84
C LEU A 151 -17.44 6.07 -14.54
N ARG A 152 -16.19 5.68 -14.80
CA ARG A 152 -15.83 4.34 -15.26
C ARG A 152 -14.96 3.69 -14.21
N ILE A 153 -15.38 2.49 -13.79
CA ILE A 153 -14.62 1.67 -12.87
C ILE A 153 -13.89 0.60 -13.68
N HIS A 154 -12.58 0.57 -13.54
CA HIS A 154 -11.72 -0.41 -14.15
C HIS A 154 -11.31 -1.43 -13.08
N THR A 155 -11.56 -2.70 -13.35
CA THR A 155 -11.07 -3.84 -12.55
C THR A 155 -10.18 -4.71 -13.44
N THR A 156 -9.24 -5.41 -12.83
CA THR A 156 -8.31 -6.28 -13.54
C THR A 156 -9.01 -7.54 -14.07
N ARG A 157 -8.41 -8.15 -15.09
CA ARG A 157 -8.83 -9.45 -15.64
C ARG A 157 -7.78 -10.53 -15.49
N ASP A 158 -6.63 -10.17 -14.93
CA ASP A 158 -5.54 -11.11 -14.76
C ASP A 158 -5.94 -12.18 -13.74
N VAL A 159 -5.49 -13.41 -13.94
CA VAL A 159 -5.79 -14.51 -13.02
C VAL A 159 -4.68 -14.57 -11.99
N THR A 160 -5.03 -14.51 -10.71
CA THR A 160 -4.08 -14.67 -9.60
C THR A 160 -4.36 -15.96 -8.83
N ASP A 161 -3.31 -16.58 -8.32
CA ASP A 161 -3.35 -17.73 -7.41
C ASP A 161 -3.40 -17.32 -5.93
N ARG A 162 -3.28 -16.02 -5.64
CA ARG A 162 -3.23 -15.47 -4.29
C ARG A 162 -4.62 -15.18 -3.75
N LYS A 163 -4.80 -15.51 -2.47
CA LYS A 163 -6.00 -15.19 -1.71
C LYS A 163 -5.61 -14.28 -0.55
N ILE A 164 -6.04 -13.04 -0.62
CA ILE A 164 -5.92 -12.04 0.44
C ILE A 164 -7.34 -11.60 0.76
N TYR A 165 -7.65 -11.37 2.04
CA TYR A 165 -8.93 -10.76 2.41
C TYR A 165 -9.05 -9.40 1.73
N THR A 166 -10.28 -9.00 1.37
CA THR A 166 -10.52 -7.64 0.87
C THR A 166 -9.82 -6.63 1.76
N LEU A 167 -9.09 -5.71 1.15
CA LEU A 167 -8.33 -4.67 1.82
C LEU A 167 -9.27 -3.69 2.55
N GLN A 168 -10.55 -3.65 2.19
CA GLN A 168 -11.58 -2.92 2.95
C GLN A 168 -11.78 -3.45 4.39
N HIS A 169 -11.35 -4.69 4.67
CA HIS A 169 -11.36 -5.27 6.01
C HIS A 169 -10.08 -4.99 6.80
N ASP A 170 -9.06 -4.40 6.18
CA ASP A 170 -7.90 -3.85 6.90
C ASP A 170 -8.21 -2.42 7.37
N THR A 171 -8.08 -2.16 8.68
CA THR A 171 -8.46 -0.86 9.26
C THR A 171 -7.62 0.29 8.69
N GLN A 172 -6.33 0.08 8.47
CA GLN A 172 -5.44 1.13 7.96
C GLN A 172 -5.77 1.47 6.51
N TYR A 173 -5.91 0.46 5.66
CA TYR A 173 -6.31 0.62 4.27
C TYR A 173 -7.70 1.24 4.14
N ARG A 174 -8.69 0.78 4.91
CA ARG A 174 -10.07 1.29 4.89
C ARG A 174 -10.16 2.76 5.28
N VAL A 175 -9.38 3.17 6.29
CA VAL A 175 -9.24 4.57 6.70
C VAL A 175 -8.51 5.36 5.62
N ALA A 176 -7.48 4.77 4.99
CA ALA A 176 -6.75 5.40 3.91
C ALA A 176 -7.61 5.70 2.68
N LEU A 177 -8.48 4.77 2.30
CA LEU A 177 -9.46 5.02 1.25
C LEU A 177 -10.42 6.15 1.64
N ALA A 178 -10.82 6.24 2.92
CA ALA A 178 -11.73 7.27 3.40
C ALA A 178 -11.12 8.68 3.37
N TRP A 179 -9.81 8.83 3.61
CA TRP A 179 -9.15 10.13 3.50
C TRP A 179 -8.54 10.41 2.12
N GLN A 180 -8.59 9.46 1.17
CA GLN A 180 -7.93 9.57 -0.14
C GLN A 180 -8.29 10.86 -0.90
N ASN A 181 -9.50 11.41 -0.70
CA ASN A 181 -9.94 12.66 -1.32
C ASN A 181 -9.35 13.94 -0.69
N THR A 182 -8.57 13.83 0.38
CA THR A 182 -8.11 14.96 1.18
C THR A 182 -6.89 15.62 0.55
N ALA A 183 -6.99 16.93 0.29
CA ALA A 183 -5.89 17.77 -0.20
C ALA A 183 -5.17 17.18 -1.43
N TYR A 184 -3.90 16.81 -1.31
CA TYR A 184 -3.17 16.07 -2.34
C TYR A 184 -3.36 14.57 -2.09
N ASN A 185 -4.28 13.97 -2.83
CA ASN A 185 -4.65 12.56 -2.72
C ASN A 185 -3.40 11.67 -2.66
N GLN A 186 -3.37 10.70 -1.75
CA GLN A 186 -2.28 9.71 -1.62
C GLN A 186 -2.83 8.28 -1.76
N PRO A 187 -2.03 7.32 -2.27
CA PRO A 187 -2.45 5.94 -2.39
C PRO A 187 -2.69 5.30 -1.00
N PRO A 188 -3.64 4.35 -0.88
CA PRO A 188 -3.89 3.66 0.36
C PRO A 188 -2.81 2.60 0.63
N HIS A 189 -2.51 2.35 1.90
CA HIS A 189 -1.55 1.33 2.35
C HIS A 189 -2.15 0.47 3.47
N PRO A 190 -2.08 -0.87 3.37
CA PRO A 190 -2.56 -1.78 4.41
C PRO A 190 -1.63 -1.82 5.61
N SER A 191 -2.14 -2.31 6.74
CA SER A 191 -1.38 -2.46 7.99
C SER A 191 -0.32 -3.58 7.96
N PHE A 192 -0.31 -4.40 6.91
CA PHE A 192 0.60 -5.53 6.72
C PHE A 192 1.29 -5.46 5.36
N PHE A 193 2.41 -6.18 5.22
CA PHE A 193 3.19 -6.21 3.99
C PHE A 193 2.53 -7.10 2.92
N ILE A 194 2.38 -6.55 1.71
CA ILE A 194 2.00 -7.28 0.49
C ILE A 194 3.09 -6.97 -0.54
N GLY A 195 3.76 -8.01 -1.01
CA GLY A 195 4.92 -7.93 -1.88
C GLY A 195 5.53 -9.31 -2.10
N ASP A 196 6.62 -9.38 -2.86
CA ASP A 196 7.34 -10.64 -3.05
C ASP A 196 7.73 -11.25 -1.70
N ARG A 197 7.53 -12.57 -1.56
CA ARG A 197 7.77 -13.34 -0.33
C ARG A 197 7.04 -12.81 0.91
N MET A 198 5.90 -12.14 0.73
CA MET A 198 5.04 -11.78 1.85
C MET A 198 4.66 -13.01 2.70
N PRO A 199 4.55 -12.85 4.03
CA PRO A 199 3.96 -13.90 4.87
C PRO A 199 2.48 -14.06 4.55
N THR A 200 1.86 -15.12 5.09
CA THR A 200 0.40 -15.29 5.03
C THR A 200 -0.29 -14.05 5.64
N PRO A 201 -1.20 -13.37 4.91
CA PRO A 201 -1.91 -12.21 5.44
C PRO A 201 -2.66 -12.53 6.74
N PRO A 202 -2.68 -11.62 7.71
CA PRO A 202 -3.42 -11.84 8.94
C PRO A 202 -4.93 -11.91 8.65
N GLN A 203 -5.65 -12.77 9.38
CA GLN A 203 -7.11 -12.73 9.38
C GLN A 203 -7.58 -11.41 10.01
N PRO A 204 -8.49 -10.66 9.35
CA PRO A 204 -9.05 -9.43 9.92
C PRO A 204 -9.77 -9.69 11.25
N SER A 205 -9.47 -8.87 12.25
CA SER A 205 -10.13 -8.89 13.56
C SER A 205 -11.28 -7.87 13.59
N ILE A 206 -12.37 -8.17 12.89
CA ILE A 206 -13.51 -7.27 12.71
C ILE A 206 -14.85 -7.96 13.08
N TYR A 207 -15.86 -7.17 13.39
CA TYR A 207 -17.24 -7.60 13.56
C TYR A 207 -18.14 -6.70 12.71
N VAL A 208 -19.15 -7.31 12.08
CA VAL A 208 -20.20 -6.57 11.35
C VAL A 208 -21.31 -6.18 12.32
N ARG A 209 -22.06 -5.12 11.97
CA ARG A 209 -23.21 -4.67 12.74
C ARG A 209 -24.49 -5.37 12.32
#